data_AF-A0A975IG40-F1
#
_entry.id   AF-A0A975IG40-F1
#
_cell.length_a   1.000
_cell.length_b   1.000
_cell.length_c   1.000
_cell.angle_alpha   90.00
_cell.angle_beta   90.00
_cell.angle_gamma   90.00
#
_symmetry.space_group_name_H-M   'P 1'
#
loop_
_entity.id
_entity.type
_entity.pdbx_description
1 polymer ?
#
loop_
_entity_poly.entity_id
_entity_poly.type
_entity_poly.pdbx_seq_one_letter_code
_entity_poly.pdbx_strand_id
1 'polypeptide(L)'
;MGINTNAVQRLYTAYFSRPADPVGLAYWESKLPADRAATQAELTTLAHSGFSASTEFSNMYTGLTNAQIVQLAYQNLFGRSAEPAGEVYWAARLASGAETFAGLVLQLTYSAQGTDATAIASKLSAATAFTAALDTTAEITGYAGTGSSASARGWLATVTDAATLATATAAATLNAAVAAAVAAGSTDGGGTTPNGTTFTLTNGTDNATANVFNASLVYTPAGNARINALQDEDTLTGAGVNATLNATLGNIDGLNAGAQGTIVTPKLSGISTVNVAFTGSGAGAVNELDLQDSTAPTAVNITRVSDGIATATVDNMKAVPTTMSLTDSNNAQQNVSFLFTNGGASGAADASTMTLSNVNVATLTVQENVSDGTVDQGIESLTLVSSGSANTITTLRAEDLQTLTINGSQNMTIGGQTNVAGSLTTVAAGALTGNLTFTLANGVMTATPDGASNGNVAFSLTSGTGNDSIRVSEQIGTNDSIATGAGTDTLRLSNGTAATLDTIALNTAGNNVTGVENIQLWNTDTTSGGAGA
;
A
#
# COMPACT_ATOMS: atom_id res chain seq x y z
N MET A 1 0.27 11.12 -27.86
CA MET A 1 0.45 12.56 -27.54
C MET A 1 -0.75 13.32 -28.10
N GLY A 2 -1.37 14.16 -27.28
CA GLY A 2 -2.59 14.90 -27.63
C GLY A 2 -2.32 16.15 -28.46
N ILE A 3 -3.39 16.82 -28.89
CA ILE A 3 -3.33 18.04 -29.71
C ILE A 3 -2.63 19.21 -28.99
N ASN A 4 -2.54 19.16 -27.66
CA ASN A 4 -1.97 20.21 -26.81
C ASN A 4 -0.60 19.85 -26.21
N THR A 5 0.05 18.79 -26.68
CA THR A 5 1.33 18.33 -26.10
C THR A 5 2.37 19.43 -26.10
N ASN A 6 2.55 20.13 -27.23
CA ASN A 6 3.52 21.21 -27.34
C ASN A 6 3.18 22.39 -26.40
N ALA A 7 1.88 22.65 -26.18
CA ALA A 7 1.41 23.69 -25.30
C ALA A 7 1.71 23.39 -23.83
N VAL A 8 1.50 22.14 -23.39
CA VAL A 8 1.86 21.71 -22.03
C VAL A 8 3.38 21.66 -21.84
N GLN A 9 4.13 21.15 -22.82
CA GLN A 9 5.61 21.13 -22.77
C GLN A 9 6.19 22.54 -22.68
N ARG A 10 5.52 23.53 -23.31
CA ARG A 10 5.89 24.95 -23.19
C ARG A 10 5.78 25.47 -21.78
N LEU A 11 4.75 25.06 -21.03
CA LEU A 11 4.63 25.41 -19.62
C LEU A 11 5.74 24.77 -18.78
N TYR A 12 5.99 23.46 -18.92
CA TYR A 12 7.07 22.78 -18.20
C TYR A 12 8.46 23.35 -18.50
N THR A 13 8.74 23.63 -19.77
CA THR A 13 10.02 24.24 -20.19
C THR A 13 10.16 25.65 -19.64
N ALA A 14 9.09 26.43 -19.64
CA ALA A 14 9.10 27.82 -19.16
C ALA A 14 9.21 27.94 -17.64
N TYR A 15 8.43 27.14 -16.92
CA TYR A 15 8.36 27.20 -15.47
C TYR A 15 9.51 26.47 -14.80
N PHE A 16 9.81 25.27 -15.27
CA PHE A 16 10.65 24.32 -14.54
C PHE A 16 11.91 23.92 -15.31
N SER A 17 12.09 24.44 -16.54
CA SER A 17 13.23 24.13 -17.42
C SER A 17 13.46 22.63 -17.63
N ARG A 18 12.40 21.81 -17.57
CA ARG A 18 12.47 20.36 -17.77
C ARG A 18 11.35 19.86 -18.69
N PRO A 19 11.49 18.66 -19.27
CA PRO A 19 10.39 17.95 -19.92
C PRO A 19 9.28 17.57 -18.94
N ALA A 20 8.04 17.57 -19.42
CA ALA A 20 6.91 17.02 -18.67
C ALA A 20 7.11 15.52 -18.40
N ASP A 21 6.66 15.01 -17.26
CA ASP A 21 6.51 13.57 -17.09
C ASP A 21 5.25 13.08 -17.83
N PRO A 22 5.16 11.80 -18.25
CA PRO A 22 4.04 11.32 -19.04
C PRO A 22 2.68 11.43 -18.33
N VAL A 23 2.65 11.27 -17.00
CA VAL A 23 1.42 11.34 -16.19
C VAL A 23 0.95 12.80 -16.09
N GLY A 24 1.86 13.71 -15.74
CA GLY A 24 1.62 15.14 -15.68
C GLY A 24 1.22 15.71 -17.03
N LEU A 25 1.88 15.31 -18.12
CA LEU A 25 1.52 15.70 -19.48
C LEU A 25 0.06 15.34 -19.79
N ALA A 26 -0.32 14.08 -19.56
CA ALA A 26 -1.68 13.61 -19.79
C ALA A 26 -2.71 14.36 -18.91
N TYR A 27 -2.38 14.59 -17.64
CA TYR A 27 -3.23 15.35 -16.73
C TYR A 27 -3.51 16.77 -17.23
N TRP A 28 -2.48 17.53 -17.62
CA TRP A 28 -2.66 18.90 -18.09
C TRP A 28 -3.32 18.98 -19.45
N GLU A 29 -3.04 18.03 -20.35
CA GLU A 29 -3.76 17.93 -21.63
C GLU A 29 -5.27 17.71 -21.41
N SER A 30 -5.67 16.94 -20.39
CA SER A 30 -7.09 16.72 -20.06
C SER A 30 -7.82 17.99 -19.59
N LYS A 31 -7.08 19.03 -19.21
CA LYS A 31 -7.63 20.34 -18.80
C LYS A 31 -7.73 21.34 -19.95
N LEU A 32 -7.32 20.94 -21.16
CA LEU A 32 -7.35 21.76 -22.36
C LEU A 32 -8.36 21.20 -23.38
N PRO A 33 -8.81 22.00 -24.36
CA PRO A 33 -9.74 21.54 -25.38
C PRO A 33 -9.19 20.32 -26.15
N ALA A 34 -9.97 19.25 -26.25
CA ALA A 34 -9.56 18.03 -26.93
C ALA A 34 -9.69 18.11 -28.47
N ASP A 35 -10.47 19.06 -28.97
CA ASP A 35 -10.89 19.20 -30.37
C ASP A 35 -10.10 20.29 -31.13
N ARG A 36 -9.34 21.13 -30.42
CA ARG A 36 -8.52 22.20 -31.00
C ARG A 36 -7.29 22.50 -30.16
N ALA A 37 -6.33 23.19 -30.75
CA ALA A 37 -5.22 23.76 -30.00
C ALA A 37 -5.72 24.79 -28.97
N ALA A 38 -5.17 24.73 -27.77
CA ALA A 38 -5.39 25.70 -26.71
C ALA A 38 -4.90 27.08 -27.14
N THR A 39 -5.71 28.09 -26.83
CA THR A 39 -5.33 29.50 -27.00
C THR A 39 -4.35 29.92 -25.91
N GLN A 40 -3.62 31.00 -26.17
CA GLN A 40 -2.74 31.62 -25.18
C GLN A 40 -3.45 31.94 -23.87
N ALA A 41 -4.69 32.47 -23.94
CA ALA A 41 -5.47 32.84 -22.75
C ALA A 41 -5.83 31.61 -21.89
N GLU A 42 -6.16 30.49 -22.52
CA GLU A 42 -6.44 29.22 -21.83
C GLU A 42 -5.17 28.69 -21.13
N LEU A 43 -4.02 28.77 -21.82
CA LEU A 43 -2.73 28.38 -21.23
C LEU A 43 -2.32 29.29 -20.08
N THR A 44 -2.54 30.60 -20.18
CA THR A 44 -2.26 31.54 -19.09
C THR A 44 -3.11 31.22 -17.86
N THR A 45 -4.39 30.90 -18.06
CA THR A 45 -5.29 30.52 -16.97
C THR A 45 -4.85 29.23 -16.30
N LEU A 46 -4.53 28.20 -17.09
CA LEU A 46 -4.04 26.90 -16.60
C LEU A 46 -2.70 27.04 -15.88
N ALA A 47 -1.77 27.81 -16.43
CA ALA A 47 -0.46 28.05 -15.84
C ALA A 47 -0.57 28.83 -14.51
N HIS A 48 -1.45 29.82 -14.44
CA HIS A 48 -1.67 30.59 -13.22
C HIS A 48 -2.29 29.73 -12.10
N SER A 49 -3.32 28.95 -12.41
CA SER A 49 -4.06 28.15 -11.43
C SER A 49 -3.37 26.84 -11.04
N GLY A 50 -2.59 26.25 -11.95
CA GLY A 50 -1.93 24.96 -11.75
C GLY A 50 -0.43 25.08 -11.48
N PHE A 51 0.32 25.68 -12.42
CA PHE A 51 1.78 25.69 -12.35
C PHE A 51 2.29 26.68 -11.30
N SER A 52 1.78 27.91 -11.30
CA SER A 52 2.18 28.93 -10.31
C SER A 52 1.73 28.59 -8.88
N ALA A 53 0.74 27.70 -8.72
CA ALA A 53 0.27 27.20 -7.43
C ALA A 53 1.03 25.95 -6.94
N SER A 54 1.92 25.39 -7.77
CA SER A 54 2.61 24.14 -7.44
C SER A 54 3.77 24.33 -6.47
N THR A 55 4.06 23.29 -5.68
CA THR A 55 5.25 23.23 -4.81
C THR A 55 6.55 23.35 -5.60
N GLU A 56 6.58 22.85 -6.83
CA GLU A 56 7.76 22.97 -7.70
C GLU A 56 8.04 24.44 -8.07
N PHE A 57 6.99 25.23 -8.30
CA PHE A 57 7.12 26.67 -8.54
C PHE A 57 7.61 27.41 -7.30
N SER A 58 7.05 27.15 -6.11
CA SER A 58 7.54 27.77 -4.88
C SER A 58 9.02 27.44 -4.63
N ASN A 59 9.42 26.18 -4.81
CA ASN A 59 10.81 25.77 -4.59
C ASN A 59 11.80 26.49 -5.52
N MET A 60 11.38 26.84 -6.73
CA MET A 60 12.26 27.45 -7.73
C MET A 60 12.30 28.98 -7.64
N TYR A 61 11.21 29.63 -7.23
CA TYR A 61 11.08 31.09 -7.31
C TYR A 61 10.90 31.79 -5.95
N THR A 62 10.63 31.08 -4.85
CA THR A 62 10.51 31.69 -3.51
C THR A 62 11.85 32.30 -3.08
N GLY A 63 11.80 33.54 -2.55
CA GLY A 63 12.98 34.28 -2.11
C GLY A 63 13.72 35.03 -3.21
N LEU A 64 13.34 34.86 -4.48
CA LEU A 64 13.87 35.65 -5.58
C LEU A 64 13.15 37.00 -5.71
N THR A 65 13.91 38.04 -6.06
CA THR A 65 13.36 39.33 -6.49
C THR A 65 12.74 39.22 -7.87
N ASN A 66 11.83 40.14 -8.23
CA ASN A 66 11.22 40.15 -9.57
C ASN A 66 12.26 40.25 -10.70
N ALA A 67 13.38 40.93 -10.48
CA ALA A 67 14.51 40.99 -11.40
C ALA A 67 15.16 39.60 -11.59
N GLN A 68 15.45 38.90 -10.48
CA GLN A 68 15.98 37.53 -10.51
C GLN A 68 15.00 36.52 -11.12
N ILE A 69 13.69 36.68 -10.91
CA ILE A 69 12.64 35.86 -11.54
C ILE A 69 12.68 36.04 -13.07
N VAL A 70 12.75 37.28 -13.56
CA VAL A 70 12.84 37.55 -15.01
C VAL A 70 14.12 36.97 -15.58
N GLN A 71 15.25 37.17 -14.90
CA GLN A 71 16.55 36.64 -15.33
C GLN A 71 16.54 35.10 -15.43
N LEU A 72 15.95 34.42 -14.44
CA LEU A 72 15.81 32.96 -14.45
C LEU A 72 14.87 32.49 -15.57
N ALA A 73 13.77 33.20 -15.84
CA ALA A 73 12.88 32.89 -16.95
C ALA A 73 13.60 32.99 -18.31
N TYR A 74 14.41 34.03 -18.54
CA TYR A 74 15.22 34.15 -19.76
C TYR A 74 16.25 33.02 -19.88
N GLN A 75 16.90 32.64 -18.78
CA GLN A 75 17.83 31.52 -18.78
C GLN A 75 17.14 30.19 -19.12
N ASN A 76 15.98 29.92 -18.50
CA ASN A 76 15.20 28.70 -18.72
C ASN A 76 14.68 28.60 -20.16
N LEU A 77 14.22 29.72 -20.73
CA LEU A 77 13.63 29.76 -22.06
C LEU A 77 14.68 29.84 -23.16
N PHE A 78 15.61 30.77 -23.06
CA PHE A 78 16.50 31.15 -24.16
C PHE A 78 17.95 30.71 -23.95
N GLY A 79 18.33 30.32 -22.73
CA GLY A 79 19.72 29.96 -22.43
C GLY A 79 20.64 31.17 -22.27
N ARG A 80 20.10 32.38 -22.17
CA ARG A 80 20.84 33.64 -22.06
C ARG A 80 20.25 34.54 -20.98
N SER A 81 21.00 35.57 -20.61
CA SER A 81 20.52 36.63 -19.73
C SER A 81 19.49 37.53 -20.40
N ALA A 82 18.61 38.11 -19.59
CA ALA A 82 17.72 39.18 -20.02
C ALA A 82 18.53 40.44 -20.36
N GLU A 83 18.08 41.19 -21.35
CA GLU A 83 18.62 42.51 -21.63
C GLU A 83 18.24 43.47 -20.48
N PRO A 84 19.12 44.37 -20.03
CA PRO A 84 18.85 45.23 -18.88
C PRO A 84 17.53 46.02 -18.98
N ALA A 85 17.18 46.51 -20.18
CA ALA A 85 15.92 47.21 -20.40
C ALA A 85 14.69 46.29 -20.31
N GLY A 86 14.81 45.06 -20.81
CA GLY A 86 13.75 44.05 -20.73
C GLY A 86 13.55 43.56 -19.29
N GLU A 87 14.64 43.32 -18.56
CA GLU A 87 14.62 42.93 -17.15
C GLU A 87 13.89 43.97 -16.30
N VAL A 88 14.27 45.25 -16.42
CA VAL A 88 13.63 46.36 -15.71
C VAL A 88 12.15 46.46 -16.06
N TYR A 89 11.80 46.34 -17.35
CA TYR A 89 10.42 46.42 -17.81
C TYR A 89 9.54 45.31 -17.19
N TRP A 90 9.98 44.06 -17.29
CA TRP A 90 9.20 42.92 -16.79
C TRP A 90 9.16 42.90 -15.27
N ALA A 91 10.27 43.21 -14.60
CA ALA A 91 10.32 43.26 -13.13
C ALA A 91 9.37 44.32 -12.57
N ALA A 92 9.26 45.49 -13.21
CA ALA A 92 8.32 46.53 -12.81
C ALA A 92 6.85 46.10 -12.98
N ARG A 93 6.53 45.36 -14.04
CA ARG A 93 5.17 44.83 -14.27
C ARG A 93 4.79 43.73 -13.28
N LEU A 94 5.72 42.84 -12.94
CA LEU A 94 5.54 41.87 -11.85
C LEU A 94 5.36 42.58 -10.51
N ALA A 95 6.16 43.62 -10.22
CA ALA A 95 6.09 44.36 -8.96
C ALA A 95 4.76 45.10 -8.76
N SER A 96 4.20 45.64 -9.83
CA SER A 96 2.92 46.36 -9.81
C SER A 96 1.69 45.44 -9.90
N GLY A 97 1.89 44.13 -10.10
CA GLY A 97 0.80 43.17 -10.36
C GLY A 97 0.12 43.36 -11.72
N ALA A 98 0.63 44.25 -12.58
CA ALA A 98 0.14 44.46 -13.93
C ALA A 98 0.44 43.28 -14.87
N GLU A 99 1.32 42.37 -14.43
CA GLU A 99 1.63 41.11 -15.11
C GLU A 99 1.74 39.98 -14.09
N THR A 100 1.36 38.77 -14.50
CA THR A 100 1.59 37.56 -13.71
C THR A 100 2.81 36.81 -14.22
N PHE A 101 3.42 35.94 -13.41
CA PHE A 101 4.50 35.08 -13.91
C PHE A 101 4.06 34.23 -15.11
N ALA A 102 2.83 33.70 -15.07
CA ALA A 102 2.22 32.97 -16.18
C ALA A 102 2.18 33.81 -17.47
N GLY A 103 1.67 35.04 -17.36
CA GLY A 103 1.60 35.99 -18.47
C GLY A 103 2.98 36.34 -19.02
N LEU A 104 3.95 36.61 -18.14
CA LEU A 104 5.35 36.88 -18.53
C LEU A 104 5.93 35.75 -19.38
N VAL A 105 5.98 34.52 -18.85
CA VAL A 105 6.71 33.44 -19.53
C VAL A 105 6.00 32.98 -20.80
N LEU A 106 4.68 33.01 -20.82
CA LEU A 106 3.92 32.75 -22.03
C LEU A 106 4.09 33.88 -23.06
N GLN A 107 4.11 35.15 -22.66
CA GLN A 107 4.38 36.25 -23.59
C GLN A 107 5.78 36.16 -24.21
N LEU A 108 6.79 35.84 -23.39
CA LEU A 108 8.16 35.62 -23.85
C LEU A 108 8.24 34.47 -24.85
N THR A 109 7.53 33.38 -24.60
CA THR A 109 7.61 32.20 -25.49
C THR A 109 6.89 32.36 -26.82
N TYR A 110 5.80 33.14 -26.88
CA TYR A 110 5.06 33.39 -28.12
C TYR A 110 5.61 34.58 -28.92
N SER A 111 6.30 35.52 -28.28
CA SER A 111 6.86 36.72 -28.93
C SER A 111 8.35 36.58 -29.30
N ALA A 112 8.95 35.42 -28.99
CA ALA A 112 10.36 35.16 -29.29
C ALA A 112 10.64 35.24 -30.80
N GLN A 113 11.81 35.77 -31.15
CA GLN A 113 12.25 35.96 -32.54
C GLN A 113 13.71 35.51 -32.70
N GLY A 114 14.14 35.29 -33.95
CA GLY A 114 15.53 34.96 -34.27
C GLY A 114 16.05 33.73 -33.51
N THR A 115 17.16 33.89 -32.79
CA THR A 115 17.79 32.82 -32.01
C THR A 115 16.93 32.36 -30.84
N ASP A 116 16.12 33.23 -30.25
CA ASP A 116 15.24 32.89 -29.11
C ASP A 116 14.07 32.01 -29.55
N ALA A 117 13.49 32.31 -30.73
CA ALA A 117 12.46 31.46 -31.33
C ALA A 117 13.01 30.07 -31.64
N THR A 118 14.25 30.02 -32.13
CA THR A 118 14.95 28.77 -32.41
C THR A 118 15.20 27.98 -31.13
N ALA A 119 15.68 28.63 -30.06
CA ALA A 119 15.92 28.01 -28.77
C ALA A 119 14.65 27.39 -28.17
N ILE A 120 13.52 28.10 -28.21
CA ILE A 120 12.24 27.56 -27.74
C ILE A 120 11.82 26.36 -28.59
N ALA A 121 11.81 26.51 -29.92
CA ALA A 121 11.39 25.42 -30.81
C ALA A 121 12.22 24.15 -30.56
N SER A 122 13.54 24.32 -30.39
CA SER A 122 14.45 23.23 -30.06
C SER A 122 14.14 22.60 -28.70
N LYS A 123 13.99 23.39 -27.64
CA LYS A 123 13.67 22.86 -26.30
C LYS A 123 12.33 22.13 -26.27
N LEU A 124 11.31 22.65 -26.96
CA LEU A 124 10.01 21.98 -27.02
C LEU A 124 10.08 20.65 -27.76
N SER A 125 10.84 20.60 -28.86
CA SER A 125 11.05 19.35 -29.60
C SER A 125 11.84 18.34 -28.77
N ALA A 126 12.88 18.79 -28.05
CA ALA A 126 13.66 17.95 -27.16
C ALA A 126 12.80 17.42 -26.00
N ALA A 127 12.07 18.30 -25.30
CA ALA A 127 11.18 17.92 -24.21
C ALA A 127 10.10 16.92 -24.66
N THR A 128 9.52 17.13 -25.84
CA THR A 128 8.55 16.19 -26.43
C THR A 128 9.19 14.82 -26.68
N ALA A 129 10.41 14.79 -27.24
CA ALA A 129 11.12 13.53 -27.50
C ALA A 129 11.51 12.81 -26.20
N PHE A 130 11.93 13.55 -25.17
CA PHE A 130 12.27 13.00 -23.86
C PHE A 130 11.06 12.37 -23.19
N THR A 131 9.93 13.08 -23.13
CA THR A 131 8.70 12.54 -22.53
C THR A 131 8.18 11.33 -23.31
N ALA A 132 8.34 11.31 -24.64
CA ALA A 132 7.97 10.16 -25.45
C ALA A 132 8.88 8.94 -25.24
N ALA A 133 10.14 9.16 -24.85
CA ALA A 133 11.11 8.10 -24.53
C ALA A 133 10.97 7.55 -23.11
N LEU A 134 10.07 8.09 -22.28
CA LEU A 134 9.65 7.50 -21.00
C LEU A 134 8.48 6.54 -21.26
N ASP A 135 8.76 5.42 -21.92
CA ASP A 135 7.73 4.53 -22.47
C ASP A 135 7.51 3.23 -21.68
N THR A 136 8.40 2.92 -20.73
CA THR A 136 8.21 1.83 -19.78
C THR A 136 7.66 2.31 -18.44
N THR A 137 6.94 1.44 -17.72
CA THR A 137 6.47 1.72 -16.35
C THR A 137 7.62 2.11 -15.41
N ALA A 138 8.78 1.46 -15.54
CA ALA A 138 9.95 1.74 -14.70
C ALA A 138 10.52 3.15 -14.95
N GLU A 139 10.59 3.58 -16.21
CA GLU A 139 11.04 4.93 -16.57
C GLU A 139 10.05 6.00 -16.13
N ILE A 140 8.75 5.76 -16.34
CA ILE A 140 7.68 6.67 -15.90
C ILE A 140 7.76 6.87 -14.38
N THR A 141 7.87 5.78 -13.62
CA THR A 141 7.99 5.83 -12.15
C THR A 141 9.29 6.49 -11.72
N GLY A 142 10.43 6.17 -12.34
CA GLY A 142 11.73 6.74 -11.97
C GLY A 142 11.89 8.22 -12.34
N TYR A 143 11.18 8.72 -13.34
CA TYR A 143 11.19 10.14 -13.70
C TYR A 143 10.34 11.03 -12.79
N ALA A 144 9.41 10.45 -12.01
CA ALA A 144 8.57 11.21 -11.08
C ALA A 144 9.32 11.76 -9.84
N GLY A 145 10.61 11.45 -9.67
CA GLY A 145 11.45 11.91 -8.56
C GLY A 145 12.02 13.33 -8.73
N THR A 146 12.38 13.97 -7.61
CA THR A 146 12.95 15.34 -7.57
C THR A 146 14.36 15.41 -8.19
N GLY A 147 15.19 14.37 -8.01
CA GLY A 147 16.51 14.24 -8.66
C GLY A 147 16.44 14.06 -10.18
N SER A 148 15.38 13.40 -10.67
CA SER A 148 15.10 13.24 -12.11
C SER A 148 14.85 14.59 -12.79
N SER A 149 14.17 15.49 -12.07
CA SER A 149 13.89 16.85 -12.54
C SER A 149 15.16 17.70 -12.64
N ALA A 150 16.11 17.55 -11.71
CA ALA A 150 17.40 18.26 -11.78
C ALA A 150 18.27 17.75 -12.94
N SER A 151 18.34 16.44 -13.13
CA SER A 151 19.05 15.81 -14.24
C SER A 151 18.47 16.22 -15.60
N ALA A 152 17.14 16.18 -15.74
CA ALA A 152 16.48 16.58 -16.98
C ALA A 152 16.51 18.09 -17.23
N ARG A 153 16.57 18.93 -16.18
CA ARG A 153 16.91 20.37 -16.32
C ARG A 153 18.30 20.56 -16.90
N GLY A 154 19.30 19.85 -16.35
CA GLY A 154 20.68 19.90 -16.82
C GLY A 154 20.79 19.51 -18.30
N TRP A 155 20.10 18.44 -18.70
CA TRP A 155 20.02 18.01 -20.10
C TRP A 155 19.29 19.03 -21.00
N LEU A 156 18.10 19.52 -20.61
CA LEU A 156 17.33 20.44 -21.45
C LEU A 156 18.03 21.80 -21.60
N ALA A 157 18.82 22.21 -20.60
CA ALA A 157 19.62 23.43 -20.67
C ALA A 157 20.72 23.38 -21.74
N THR A 158 21.16 22.18 -22.17
CA THR A 158 22.14 22.06 -23.28
C THR A 158 21.53 22.29 -24.66
N VAL A 159 20.20 22.35 -24.76
CA VAL A 159 19.48 22.52 -26.02
C VAL A 159 19.18 24.00 -26.24
N THR A 160 19.89 24.63 -27.17
CA THR A 160 19.76 26.08 -27.46
C THR A 160 19.50 26.40 -28.93
N ASP A 161 19.72 25.44 -29.83
CA ASP A 161 19.58 25.61 -31.28
C ASP A 161 19.28 24.27 -31.98
N ALA A 162 19.26 24.28 -33.32
CA ALA A 162 18.96 23.07 -34.10
C ALA A 162 20.08 22.01 -34.03
N ALA A 163 21.35 22.42 -33.86
CA ALA A 163 22.48 21.49 -33.82
C ALA A 163 22.56 20.75 -32.47
N THR A 164 22.38 21.49 -31.38
CA THR A 164 22.29 20.96 -30.03
C THR A 164 21.05 20.10 -29.83
N LEU A 165 19.91 20.47 -30.45
CA LEU A 165 18.74 19.61 -30.53
C LEU A 165 19.06 18.26 -31.19
N ALA A 166 19.64 18.28 -32.40
CA ALA A 166 19.95 17.07 -33.14
C ALA A 166 20.91 16.14 -32.35
N THR A 167 21.82 16.73 -31.58
CA THR A 167 22.72 15.99 -30.68
C THR A 167 21.96 15.38 -29.49
N ALA A 168 21.09 16.17 -28.85
CA ALA A 168 20.35 15.77 -27.65
C ALA A 168 19.27 14.72 -27.93
N THR A 169 18.68 14.70 -29.13
CA THR A 169 17.63 13.75 -29.52
C THR A 169 18.13 12.55 -30.32
N ALA A 170 19.44 12.46 -30.59
CA ALA A 170 20.04 11.25 -31.13
C ALA A 170 19.80 10.06 -30.18
N ALA A 171 19.38 8.91 -30.72
CA ALA A 171 18.85 7.80 -29.91
C ALA A 171 19.72 7.40 -28.70
N ALA A 172 21.04 7.27 -28.90
CA ALA A 172 21.95 6.93 -27.80
C ALA A 172 22.03 8.02 -26.72
N THR A 173 22.09 9.29 -27.14
CA THR A 173 22.14 10.44 -26.22
C THR A 173 20.83 10.62 -25.47
N LEU A 174 19.70 10.46 -26.16
CA LEU A 174 18.37 10.57 -25.58
C LEU A 174 18.12 9.46 -24.55
N ASN A 175 18.43 8.21 -24.90
CA ASN A 175 18.29 7.08 -23.98
C ASN A 175 19.22 7.23 -22.77
N ALA A 176 20.44 7.72 -22.96
CA ALA A 176 21.35 8.01 -21.86
C ALA A 176 20.82 9.13 -20.95
N ALA A 177 20.22 10.17 -21.51
CA ALA A 177 19.62 11.26 -20.75
C ALA A 177 18.39 10.79 -19.95
N VAL A 178 17.53 9.95 -20.55
CA VAL A 178 16.40 9.32 -19.87
C VAL A 178 16.89 8.42 -18.74
N ALA A 179 17.84 7.52 -19.01
CA ALA A 179 18.41 6.64 -18.00
C ALA A 179 19.09 7.42 -16.86
N ALA A 180 19.81 8.50 -17.17
CA ALA A 180 20.43 9.36 -16.17
C ALA A 180 19.40 10.12 -15.33
N ALA A 181 18.29 10.56 -15.91
CA ALA A 181 17.22 11.19 -15.14
C ALA A 181 16.48 10.18 -14.25
N VAL A 182 16.16 9.00 -14.77
CA VAL A 182 15.55 7.88 -14.01
C VAL A 182 16.46 7.44 -12.86
N ALA A 183 17.78 7.32 -13.10
CA ALA A 183 18.76 6.96 -12.09
C ALA A 183 19.02 8.10 -11.08
N ALA A 184 19.01 9.37 -11.51
CA ALA A 184 19.09 10.52 -10.61
C ALA A 184 17.84 10.64 -9.72
N GLY A 185 16.68 10.17 -10.18
CA GLY A 185 15.51 9.93 -9.33
C GLY A 185 15.72 8.90 -8.22
N SER A 186 16.76 8.06 -8.35
CA SER A 186 17.08 6.95 -7.45
C SER A 186 18.29 7.21 -6.54
N THR A 187 19.03 8.31 -6.73
CA THR A 187 20.28 8.62 -6.02
C THR A 187 20.33 10.09 -5.59
N ASP A 188 19.87 10.41 -4.38
CA ASP A 188 20.24 11.70 -3.77
C ASP A 188 20.54 11.55 -2.28
N GLY A 189 21.74 12.00 -1.91
CA GLY A 189 22.28 11.99 -0.56
C GLY A 189 22.90 13.35 -0.24
N GLY A 190 22.35 14.00 0.79
CA GLY A 190 23.07 14.97 1.64
C GLY A 190 22.69 16.45 1.52
N GLY A 191 21.77 16.91 2.38
CA GLY A 191 21.79 18.28 2.93
C GLY A 191 20.64 19.23 2.55
N THR A 192 19.71 19.41 3.49
CA THR A 192 18.60 20.40 3.54
C THR A 192 17.44 20.23 2.54
N THR A 193 16.40 19.58 3.06
CA THR A 193 15.00 19.42 2.59
C THR A 193 14.76 18.63 1.30
N PRO A 194 14.74 17.27 1.38
CA PRO A 194 14.25 16.39 0.33
C PRO A 194 12.73 16.13 0.47
N ASN A 195 11.96 16.28 -0.60
CA ASN A 195 10.65 15.63 -0.68
C ASN A 195 10.86 14.22 -1.28
N GLY A 196 10.91 13.19 -0.41
CA GLY A 196 10.56 11.81 -0.79
C GLY A 196 11.63 10.71 -0.78
N THR A 197 12.77 10.82 -0.10
CA THR A 197 13.67 9.66 0.16
C THR A 197 13.65 9.27 1.64
N THR A 198 14.02 8.02 1.90
CA THR A 198 13.90 7.34 3.19
C THR A 198 14.30 8.20 4.40
N PHE A 199 13.37 8.43 5.33
CA PHE A 199 13.65 9.00 6.63
C PHE A 199 13.90 7.88 7.64
N THR A 200 15.03 7.91 8.33
CA THR A 200 15.31 6.96 9.42
C THR A 200 14.97 7.65 10.73
N LEU A 201 14.07 7.05 11.50
CA LEU A 201 13.64 7.59 12.78
C LEU A 201 14.79 7.56 13.80
N THR A 202 14.74 8.48 14.75
CA THR A 202 15.77 8.72 15.74
C THR A 202 15.34 8.24 17.12
N ASN A 203 16.11 8.59 18.16
CA ASN A 203 15.73 8.31 19.56
C ASN A 203 14.94 9.46 20.21
N GLY A 204 14.57 10.48 19.42
CA GLY A 204 13.75 11.60 19.86
C GLY A 204 12.50 11.71 18.99
N THR A 205 11.63 12.66 19.34
CA THR A 205 10.41 12.95 18.58
C THR A 205 10.72 13.34 17.15
N ASP A 206 10.16 12.60 16.20
CA ASP A 206 10.30 12.82 14.77
C ASP A 206 9.04 13.47 14.18
N ASN A 207 9.20 14.61 13.52
CA ASN A 207 8.17 15.22 12.69
C ASN A 207 8.69 15.33 11.25
N ALA A 208 8.30 14.38 10.41
CA ALA A 208 8.98 14.14 9.14
C ALA A 208 8.03 13.84 7.98
N THR A 209 8.41 14.28 6.79
CA THR A 209 7.72 13.97 5.53
C THR A 209 8.64 13.15 4.62
N ALA A 210 8.27 11.93 4.26
CA ALA A 210 9.09 11.04 3.44
C ALA A 210 8.25 9.99 2.70
N ASN A 211 8.85 9.35 1.69
CA ASN A 211 8.22 8.21 1.00
C ASN A 211 8.47 6.88 1.72
N VAL A 212 9.58 6.76 2.45
CA VAL A 212 9.88 5.57 3.24
C VAL A 212 10.32 6.02 4.61
N PHE A 213 9.83 5.39 5.66
CA PHE A 213 10.23 5.60 7.03
C PHE A 213 10.86 4.31 7.56
N ASN A 214 12.05 4.39 8.12
CA ASN A 214 12.73 3.26 8.74
C ASN A 214 12.85 3.52 10.25
N ALA A 215 12.09 2.78 11.04
CA ALA A 215 12.12 2.81 12.49
C ALA A 215 12.71 1.50 13.03
N SER A 216 14.03 1.36 12.90
CA SER A 216 14.78 0.28 13.56
C SER A 216 14.97 0.59 15.06
N LEU A 217 15.41 -0.39 15.84
CA LEU A 217 15.85 -0.11 17.21
C LEU A 217 17.06 0.83 17.21
N VAL A 218 17.04 1.84 18.07
CA VAL A 218 18.10 2.84 18.25
C VAL A 218 18.67 2.77 19.66
N TYR A 219 19.79 3.43 19.90
CA TYR A 219 20.35 3.55 21.25
C TYR A 219 19.86 4.81 21.94
N THR A 220 19.73 4.75 23.26
CA THR A 220 19.59 5.95 24.10
C THR A 220 20.75 6.93 23.84
N PRO A 221 20.59 8.24 24.13
CA PRO A 221 21.69 9.20 23.99
C PRO A 221 22.96 8.82 24.78
N ALA A 222 22.81 8.09 25.90
CA ALA A 222 23.92 7.57 26.69
C ALA A 222 24.56 6.29 26.09
N GLY A 223 23.95 5.70 25.06
CA GLY A 223 24.45 4.51 24.36
C GLY A 223 24.34 3.20 25.14
N ASN A 224 23.62 3.20 26.28
CA ASN A 224 23.63 2.08 27.23
C ASN A 224 22.43 1.13 27.11
N ALA A 225 21.38 1.53 26.39
CA ALA A 225 20.18 0.73 26.19
C ALA A 225 19.67 0.89 24.75
N ARG A 226 18.96 -0.13 24.26
CA ARG A 226 18.23 -0.08 22.99
C ARG A 226 16.77 0.30 23.24
N ILE A 227 16.24 1.16 22.39
CA ILE A 227 14.87 1.65 22.44
C ILE A 227 14.23 1.58 21.05
N ASN A 228 12.92 1.71 21.00
CA ASN A 228 12.20 1.86 19.73
C ASN A 228 12.43 3.26 19.17
N ALA A 229 12.63 3.37 17.86
CA ALA A 229 12.70 4.66 17.19
C ALA A 229 11.30 5.23 16.90
N LEU A 230 10.31 4.36 16.65
CA LEU A 230 8.91 4.77 16.54
C LEU A 230 8.30 4.87 17.94
N GLN A 231 7.77 6.04 18.26
CA GLN A 231 7.24 6.42 19.57
C GLN A 231 5.89 7.14 19.40
N ASP A 232 5.18 7.36 20.50
CA ASP A 232 3.84 7.95 20.51
C ASP A 232 3.86 9.40 20.02
N GLU A 233 4.94 10.14 20.28
CA GLU A 233 5.07 11.55 19.88
C GLU A 233 5.37 11.76 18.39
N ASP A 234 5.67 10.70 17.64
CA ASP A 234 6.10 10.83 16.25
C ASP A 234 4.94 11.22 15.33
N THR A 235 5.21 12.19 14.45
CA THR A 235 4.29 12.63 13.39
C THR A 235 4.92 12.42 12.03
N LEU A 236 4.46 11.40 11.31
CA LEU A 236 5.01 11.01 10.02
C LEU A 236 4.01 11.30 8.89
N THR A 237 4.44 12.05 7.89
CA THR A 237 3.64 12.36 6.70
C THR A 237 4.20 11.66 5.46
N GLY A 238 3.44 10.72 4.91
CA GLY A 238 3.75 10.06 3.65
C GLY A 238 3.76 11.05 2.48
N ALA A 239 4.82 11.01 1.69
CA ALA A 239 4.96 11.75 0.45
C ALA A 239 5.21 10.81 -0.73
N GLY A 240 4.59 11.11 -1.88
CA GLY A 240 4.70 10.26 -3.07
C GLY A 240 3.64 9.16 -3.12
N VAL A 241 3.87 8.16 -3.97
CA VAL A 241 2.99 6.99 -4.12
C VAL A 241 3.50 5.84 -3.24
N ASN A 242 2.60 5.13 -2.57
CA ASN A 242 2.91 4.00 -1.71
C ASN A 242 3.88 4.34 -0.56
N ALA A 243 3.66 5.47 0.12
CA ALA A 243 4.50 5.85 1.25
C ALA A 243 4.50 4.73 2.30
N THR A 244 5.69 4.31 2.73
CA THR A 244 5.90 3.07 3.50
C THR A 244 6.52 3.36 4.86
N LEU A 245 6.00 2.77 5.92
CA LEU A 245 6.64 2.70 7.23
C LEU A 245 7.20 1.29 7.45
N ASN A 246 8.48 1.19 7.81
CA ASN A 246 9.14 -0.04 8.23
C ASN A 246 9.54 0.09 9.71
N ALA A 247 8.80 -0.53 10.61
CA ALA A 247 9.01 -0.44 12.05
C ALA A 247 9.48 -1.77 12.65
N THR A 248 10.41 -1.69 13.58
CA THR A 248 10.77 -2.78 14.49
C THR A 248 10.49 -2.32 15.92
N LEU A 249 9.54 -3.00 16.56
CA LEU A 249 9.13 -2.74 17.93
C LEU A 249 9.73 -3.82 18.85
N GLY A 250 10.58 -3.40 19.76
CA GLY A 250 11.29 -4.23 20.73
C GLY A 250 10.73 -4.08 22.14
N ASN A 251 11.61 -4.04 23.13
CA ASN A 251 11.24 -3.76 24.51
C ASN A 251 11.10 -2.26 24.76
N ILE A 252 10.16 -1.88 25.61
CA ILE A 252 10.15 -0.56 26.28
C ILE A 252 11.39 -0.45 27.18
N ASP A 253 12.01 0.73 27.21
CA ASP A 253 13.13 0.99 28.11
C ASP A 253 12.65 1.37 29.52
N GLY A 254 13.30 0.78 30.52
CA GLY A 254 12.99 0.97 31.92
C GLY A 254 13.29 2.36 32.47
N LEU A 255 14.06 3.20 31.76
CA LEU A 255 14.31 4.60 32.17
C LEU A 255 13.05 5.48 32.13
N ASN A 256 12.00 5.02 31.43
CA ASN A 256 10.65 5.62 31.38
C ASN A 256 9.57 4.55 31.60
N ALA A 257 9.78 3.61 32.53
CA ALA A 257 8.82 2.54 32.88
C ALA A 257 7.44 3.02 33.43
N GLY A 258 7.13 4.31 33.32
CA GLY A 258 5.82 4.91 33.62
C GLY A 258 5.35 5.95 32.62
N ALA A 259 6.05 6.13 31.48
CA ALA A 259 5.66 7.07 30.41
C ALA A 259 5.42 6.40 29.04
N GLN A 260 5.80 5.14 28.85
CA GLN A 260 5.51 4.36 27.63
C GLN A 260 4.87 3.03 27.99
N GLY A 261 3.71 2.74 27.37
CA GLY A 261 3.04 1.44 27.47
C GLY A 261 3.66 0.41 26.53
N THR A 262 3.16 -0.83 26.57
CA THR A 262 3.49 -1.85 25.56
C THR A 262 2.79 -1.61 24.21
N ILE A 263 2.14 -0.46 24.07
CA ILE A 263 1.35 0.01 22.93
C ILE A 263 2.07 1.24 22.39
N VAL A 264 2.28 1.31 21.07
CA VAL A 264 2.86 2.47 20.39
C VAL A 264 1.78 3.13 19.53
N THR A 265 1.51 4.42 19.73
CA THR A 265 0.41 5.19 19.12
C THR A 265 0.92 6.37 18.28
N PRO A 266 1.60 6.17 17.14
CA PRO A 266 2.16 7.27 16.35
C PRO A 266 1.09 7.95 15.50
N LYS A 267 1.35 9.20 15.09
CA LYS A 267 0.50 9.91 14.14
C LYS A 267 0.99 9.74 12.71
N LEU A 268 0.30 8.92 11.90
CA LEU A 268 0.67 8.66 10.51
C LEU A 268 -0.34 9.27 9.52
N SER A 269 0.11 10.15 8.62
CA SER A 269 -0.75 10.77 7.60
C SER A 269 -0.25 10.42 6.21
N GLY A 270 -1.09 9.83 5.35
CA GLY A 270 -0.72 9.51 3.97
C GLY A 270 0.26 8.33 3.82
N ILE A 271 0.49 7.54 4.87
CA ILE A 271 1.24 6.29 4.81
C ILE A 271 0.35 5.20 4.22
N SER A 272 0.73 4.66 3.07
CA SER A 272 -0.03 3.61 2.35
C SER A 272 0.31 2.21 2.85
N THR A 273 1.58 1.95 3.20
CA THR A 273 2.05 0.64 3.62
C THR A 273 2.68 0.71 5.01
N VAL A 274 2.21 -0.14 5.92
CA VAL A 274 2.81 -0.31 7.25
C VAL A 274 3.39 -1.70 7.35
N ASN A 275 4.70 -1.78 7.54
CA ASN A 275 5.44 -3.00 7.85
C ASN A 275 5.90 -2.91 9.31
N VAL A 276 5.55 -3.88 10.14
CA VAL A 276 5.92 -3.91 11.55
C VAL A 276 6.51 -5.27 11.93
N ALA A 277 7.56 -5.27 12.74
CA ALA A 277 8.14 -6.46 13.36
C ALA A 277 8.08 -6.33 14.88
N PHE A 278 7.48 -7.29 15.57
CA PHE A 278 7.45 -7.37 17.03
C PHE A 278 8.58 -8.30 17.50
N THR A 279 9.57 -7.72 18.19
CA THR A 279 10.87 -8.37 18.48
C THR A 279 11.25 -8.38 19.96
N GLY A 280 10.41 -7.78 20.82
CA GLY A 280 10.65 -7.72 22.26
C GLY A 280 10.42 -9.05 22.98
N SER A 281 10.70 -9.08 24.28
CA SER A 281 10.42 -10.24 25.14
C SER A 281 10.08 -9.86 26.59
N GLY A 282 9.30 -10.70 27.27
CA GLY A 282 8.92 -10.46 28.67
C GLY A 282 7.91 -9.32 28.85
N ALA A 283 7.73 -8.84 30.09
CA ALA A 283 6.65 -7.91 30.45
C ALA A 283 6.77 -6.51 29.80
N GLY A 284 7.96 -6.13 29.34
CA GLY A 284 8.19 -4.85 28.68
C GLY A 284 8.19 -4.95 27.15
N ALA A 285 7.77 -6.06 26.57
CA ALA A 285 7.75 -6.18 25.12
C ALA A 285 6.59 -5.38 24.53
N VAL A 286 6.88 -4.51 23.56
CA VAL A 286 5.81 -3.86 22.78
C VAL A 286 5.07 -4.94 21.99
N ASN A 287 3.76 -4.98 22.16
CA ASN A 287 2.88 -5.99 21.61
C ASN A 287 1.77 -5.40 20.72
N GLU A 288 1.71 -4.07 20.59
CA GLU A 288 0.66 -3.39 19.85
C GLU A 288 1.19 -2.15 19.12
N LEU A 289 0.82 -2.03 17.84
CA LEU A 289 0.89 -0.79 17.08
C LEU A 289 -0.54 -0.29 16.87
N ASP A 290 -0.88 0.80 17.55
CA ASP A 290 -2.21 1.40 17.50
C ASP A 290 -2.24 2.55 16.48
N LEU A 291 -3.12 2.43 15.49
CA LEU A 291 -3.26 3.37 14.38
C LEU A 291 -4.40 4.39 14.59
N GLN A 292 -4.88 4.60 15.81
CA GLN A 292 -5.98 5.53 16.13
C GLN A 292 -5.80 6.94 15.56
N ASP A 293 -4.57 7.47 15.59
CA ASP A 293 -4.24 8.82 15.10
C ASP A 293 -3.75 8.83 13.64
N SER A 294 -3.92 7.71 12.93
CA SER A 294 -3.42 7.53 11.57
C SER A 294 -4.52 7.60 10.50
N THR A 295 -4.16 7.97 9.27
CA THR A 295 -5.00 7.72 8.08
C THR A 295 -4.96 6.23 7.73
N ALA A 296 -6.04 5.68 7.18
CA ALA A 296 -6.12 4.25 6.85
C ALA A 296 -5.04 3.83 5.82
N PRO A 297 -4.13 2.91 6.16
CA PRO A 297 -3.19 2.33 5.19
C PRO A 297 -3.91 1.36 4.24
N THR A 298 -3.40 1.24 3.01
CA THR A 298 -3.89 0.26 2.03
C THR A 298 -3.25 -1.11 2.20
N ALA A 299 -2.07 -1.19 2.84
CA ALA A 299 -1.37 -2.43 3.13
C ALA A 299 -0.82 -2.47 4.55
N VAL A 300 -1.04 -3.57 5.28
CA VAL A 300 -0.53 -3.76 6.65
C VAL A 300 0.11 -5.13 6.81
N ASN A 301 1.39 -5.15 7.17
CA ASN A 301 2.23 -6.33 7.16
C ASN A 301 2.89 -6.52 8.52
N ILE A 302 2.59 -7.64 9.18
CA ILE A 302 3.35 -8.11 10.33
C ILE A 302 4.47 -8.99 9.80
N THR A 303 5.65 -8.39 9.68
CA THR A 303 6.82 -8.99 9.04
C THR A 303 7.53 -10.04 9.92
N ARG A 304 7.30 -9.99 11.24
CA ARG A 304 7.84 -10.94 12.21
C ARG A 304 7.14 -10.79 13.55
N VAL A 305 6.88 -11.91 14.22
CA VAL A 305 6.55 -11.95 15.66
C VAL A 305 7.56 -12.87 16.34
N SER A 306 8.43 -12.31 17.17
CA SER A 306 9.44 -13.10 17.89
C SER A 306 8.82 -13.97 18.97
N ASP A 307 9.47 -15.09 19.29
CA ASP A 307 9.00 -16.10 20.26
C ASP A 307 8.68 -15.54 21.66
N GLY A 308 9.32 -14.42 22.04
CA GLY A 308 9.08 -13.73 23.31
C GLY A 308 7.78 -12.92 23.39
N ILE A 309 7.01 -12.87 22.31
CA ILE A 309 5.75 -12.13 22.19
C ILE A 309 4.59 -13.13 22.18
N ALA A 310 3.69 -13.03 23.17
CA ALA A 310 2.50 -13.89 23.24
C ALA A 310 1.36 -13.38 22.33
N THR A 311 1.24 -12.06 22.20
CA THR A 311 0.21 -11.41 21.38
C THR A 311 0.87 -10.30 20.56
N ALA A 312 0.54 -10.18 19.28
CA ALA A 312 0.96 -9.07 18.42
C ALA A 312 -0.25 -8.48 17.70
N THR A 313 -0.50 -7.19 17.91
CA THR A 313 -1.70 -6.52 17.43
C THR A 313 -1.34 -5.30 16.58
N VAL A 314 -2.00 -5.14 15.42
CA VAL A 314 -2.15 -3.84 14.77
C VAL A 314 -3.60 -3.43 14.94
N ASP A 315 -3.84 -2.36 15.70
CA ASP A 315 -5.17 -1.94 16.16
C ASP A 315 -5.63 -0.62 15.51
N ASN A 316 -6.93 -0.33 15.67
CA ASN A 316 -7.59 0.91 15.30
C ASN A 316 -7.36 1.33 13.85
N MET A 317 -7.33 0.35 12.95
CA MET A 317 -7.36 0.61 11.51
C MET A 317 -8.73 1.15 11.11
N LYS A 318 -8.74 2.34 10.50
CA LYS A 318 -10.00 3.04 10.13
C LYS A 318 -10.71 2.46 8.90
N ALA A 319 -10.07 1.55 8.18
CA ALA A 319 -10.64 0.83 7.05
C ALA A 319 -9.92 -0.52 6.90
N VAL A 320 -10.59 -1.50 6.28
CA VAL A 320 -9.96 -2.78 5.92
C VAL A 320 -8.86 -2.57 4.86
N PRO A 321 -7.59 -2.93 5.12
CA PRO A 321 -6.53 -2.83 4.12
C PRO A 321 -6.79 -3.78 2.93
N THR A 322 -6.47 -3.35 1.71
CA THR A 322 -6.62 -4.20 0.52
C THR A 322 -5.71 -5.42 0.57
N THR A 323 -4.55 -5.27 1.22
CA THR A 323 -3.60 -6.36 1.43
C THR A 323 -3.08 -6.39 2.85
N MET A 324 -2.85 -7.61 3.34
CA MET A 324 -2.15 -7.86 4.59
C MET A 324 -1.06 -8.91 4.41
N SER A 325 -0.16 -9.02 5.37
CA SER A 325 0.69 -10.21 5.47
C SER A 325 1.09 -10.54 6.89
N LEU A 326 1.34 -11.83 7.12
CA LEU A 326 1.96 -12.34 8.32
C LEU A 326 3.13 -13.23 7.90
N THR A 327 4.33 -12.85 8.30
CA THR A 327 5.55 -13.61 8.00
C THR A 327 6.36 -13.89 9.25
N ASP A 328 7.19 -14.94 9.20
CA ASP A 328 8.16 -15.28 10.24
C ASP A 328 7.60 -15.26 11.67
N SER A 329 6.42 -15.86 11.84
CA SER A 329 5.64 -15.90 13.08
C SER A 329 5.29 -17.35 13.39
N ASN A 330 6.28 -18.08 13.91
CA ASN A 330 6.28 -19.54 13.99
C ASN A 330 6.31 -20.04 15.45
N ASN A 331 5.28 -19.68 16.22
CA ASN A 331 5.03 -20.25 17.54
C ASN A 331 3.52 -20.46 17.74
N ALA A 332 3.15 -21.74 17.89
CA ALA A 332 1.77 -22.21 17.98
C ALA A 332 0.98 -21.71 19.20
N GLN A 333 1.59 -20.93 20.09
CA GLN A 333 0.94 -20.28 21.24
C GLN A 333 0.66 -18.79 20.99
N GLN A 334 1.15 -18.21 19.90
CA GLN A 334 1.02 -16.79 19.60
C GLN A 334 -0.36 -16.42 19.07
N ASN A 335 -0.86 -15.27 19.49
CA ASN A 335 -2.07 -14.66 18.96
C ASN A 335 -1.68 -13.43 18.13
N VAL A 336 -2.16 -13.35 16.89
CA VAL A 336 -1.88 -12.23 15.99
C VAL A 336 -3.19 -11.60 15.58
N SER A 337 -3.29 -10.28 15.67
CA SER A 337 -4.54 -9.55 15.45
C SER A 337 -4.35 -8.36 14.52
N PHE A 338 -5.27 -8.25 13.56
CA PHE A 338 -5.50 -7.10 12.70
C PHE A 338 -6.89 -6.56 13.04
N LEU A 339 -6.94 -5.46 13.77
CA LEU A 339 -8.18 -4.93 14.33
C LEU A 339 -8.59 -3.59 13.71
N PHE A 340 -9.87 -3.46 13.40
CA PHE A 340 -10.47 -2.25 12.84
C PHE A 340 -11.15 -1.41 13.92
N THR A 341 -11.26 -0.10 13.73
CA THR A 341 -12.14 0.73 14.56
C THR A 341 -13.59 0.33 14.38
N ASN A 342 -14.48 0.64 15.35
CA ASN A 342 -15.92 0.56 15.12
C ASN A 342 -16.29 1.41 13.89
N GLY A 343 -16.97 0.83 12.91
CA GLY A 343 -17.28 1.47 11.62
C GLY A 343 -16.24 1.22 10.52
N GLY A 344 -15.04 0.73 10.86
CA GLY A 344 -13.93 0.53 9.93
C GLY A 344 -14.15 -0.62 8.95
N ALA A 345 -15.12 -1.49 9.23
CA ALA A 345 -15.57 -2.58 8.39
C ALA A 345 -17.11 -2.60 8.25
N SER A 346 -17.72 -1.41 8.18
CA SER A 346 -19.19 -1.25 8.07
C SER A 346 -19.72 -1.38 6.63
N GLY A 347 -18.85 -1.60 5.64
CA GLY A 347 -19.22 -1.64 4.23
C GLY A 347 -19.63 -3.05 3.82
N ALA A 348 -20.66 -3.19 2.99
CA ALA A 348 -21.17 -4.51 2.60
C ALA A 348 -20.25 -5.38 1.69
N ALA A 349 -18.97 -5.01 1.52
CA ALA A 349 -18.03 -5.68 0.61
C ALA A 349 -16.57 -5.47 1.07
N ASP A 350 -16.33 -5.50 2.37
CA ASP A 350 -14.99 -5.40 2.94
C ASP A 350 -14.19 -6.67 2.61
N ALA A 351 -13.07 -6.47 1.92
CA ALA A 351 -12.29 -7.55 1.34
C ALA A 351 -10.79 -7.30 1.46
N SER A 352 -10.04 -8.36 1.77
CA SER A 352 -8.58 -8.30 1.88
C SER A 352 -7.89 -9.56 1.41
N THR A 353 -6.68 -9.41 0.86
CA THR A 353 -5.76 -10.52 0.57
C THR A 353 -4.62 -10.54 1.57
N MET A 354 -4.53 -11.61 2.36
CA MET A 354 -3.46 -11.84 3.32
C MET A 354 -2.45 -12.88 2.82
N THR A 355 -1.18 -12.50 2.72
CA THR A 355 -0.08 -13.46 2.43
C THR A 355 0.47 -14.04 3.73
N LEU A 356 0.60 -15.36 3.79
CA LEU A 356 1.20 -16.08 4.91
C LEU A 356 2.52 -16.71 4.46
N SER A 357 3.57 -16.54 5.26
CA SER A 357 4.85 -17.22 5.02
C SER A 357 5.58 -17.57 6.31
N ASN A 358 5.85 -18.87 6.52
CA ASN A 358 6.47 -19.36 7.76
C ASN A 358 5.64 -18.99 9.00
N VAL A 359 4.33 -19.27 8.93
CA VAL A 359 3.35 -18.96 9.98
C VAL A 359 2.93 -20.22 10.71
N ASN A 360 2.97 -20.19 12.04
CA ASN A 360 2.38 -21.19 12.91
C ASN A 360 1.89 -20.45 14.15
N VAL A 361 0.59 -20.15 14.22
CA VAL A 361 0.01 -19.34 15.30
C VAL A 361 -1.21 -20.02 15.94
N ALA A 362 -1.48 -19.70 17.20
CA ALA A 362 -2.67 -20.15 17.91
C ALA A 362 -3.92 -19.48 17.32
N THR A 363 -3.88 -18.16 17.19
CA THR A 363 -5.03 -17.37 16.74
C THR A 363 -4.57 -16.35 15.72
N LEU A 364 -5.28 -16.26 14.60
CA LEU A 364 -5.25 -15.12 13.70
C LEU A 364 -6.62 -14.43 13.77
N THR A 365 -6.64 -13.16 14.13
CA THR A 365 -7.86 -12.35 14.27
C THR A 365 -7.88 -11.27 13.21
N VAL A 366 -8.97 -11.16 12.45
CA VAL A 366 -9.23 -10.12 11.44
C VAL A 366 -10.69 -9.69 11.58
N GLN A 367 -10.94 -8.66 12.39
CA GLN A 367 -12.29 -8.19 12.73
C GLN A 367 -12.19 -6.81 13.40
N GLU A 368 -13.32 -6.21 13.75
CA GLU A 368 -13.28 -4.98 14.55
C GLU A 368 -12.73 -5.19 15.97
N ASN A 369 -12.30 -4.09 16.57
CA ASN A 369 -11.96 -3.98 17.98
C ASN A 369 -13.25 -3.80 18.81
N VAL A 370 -13.42 -4.65 19.82
CA VAL A 370 -14.59 -4.74 20.72
C VAL A 370 -14.65 -3.61 21.76
N SER A 371 -14.52 -2.37 21.30
CA SER A 371 -14.48 -1.18 22.16
C SER A 371 -15.84 -0.82 22.79
N ASP A 372 -16.96 -1.28 22.22
CA ASP A 372 -18.32 -1.07 22.76
C ASP A 372 -18.92 -2.31 23.46
N GLY A 373 -18.17 -3.41 23.53
CA GLY A 373 -18.57 -4.64 24.18
C GLY A 373 -19.41 -5.59 23.32
N THR A 374 -19.63 -5.26 22.05
CA THR A 374 -20.18 -6.16 21.03
C THR A 374 -19.20 -6.32 19.88
N VAL A 375 -19.23 -7.48 19.22
CA VAL A 375 -18.63 -7.61 17.91
C VAL A 375 -19.78 -7.74 16.94
N ASP A 376 -19.98 -6.74 16.09
CA ASP A 376 -21.07 -6.61 15.13
C ASP A 376 -20.62 -6.18 13.73
N GLN A 377 -19.32 -5.98 13.50
CA GLN A 377 -18.75 -5.68 12.18
C GLN A 377 -17.48 -6.50 11.88
N GLY A 378 -17.36 -6.91 10.63
CA GLY A 378 -16.29 -7.79 10.19
C GLY A 378 -15.95 -7.67 8.71
N ILE A 379 -15.21 -8.66 8.21
CA ILE A 379 -14.72 -8.68 6.83
C ILE A 379 -15.49 -9.72 6.03
N GLU A 380 -16.22 -9.35 4.97
CA GLU A 380 -17.01 -10.31 4.21
C GLU A 380 -16.16 -11.27 3.36
N SER A 381 -14.99 -10.84 2.90
CA SER A 381 -14.13 -11.65 2.03
C SER A 381 -12.66 -11.62 2.43
N LEU A 382 -12.13 -12.77 2.84
CA LEU A 382 -10.73 -12.93 3.19
C LEU A 382 -10.07 -13.93 2.23
N THR A 383 -9.04 -13.49 1.52
CA THR A 383 -8.18 -14.38 0.72
C THR A 383 -6.89 -14.66 1.48
N LEU A 384 -6.60 -15.91 1.80
CA LEU A 384 -5.32 -16.35 2.37
C LEU A 384 -4.42 -16.92 1.27
N VAL A 385 -3.18 -16.43 1.16
CA VAL A 385 -2.19 -16.92 0.21
C VAL A 385 -1.05 -17.61 0.96
N SER A 386 -1.02 -18.94 0.92
CA SER A 386 0.01 -19.75 1.59
C SER A 386 1.29 -19.84 0.74
N SER A 387 2.38 -19.26 1.22
CA SER A 387 3.65 -19.11 0.48
C SER A 387 4.88 -19.41 1.34
N GLY A 388 6.05 -19.58 0.71
CA GLY A 388 7.32 -19.88 1.39
C GLY A 388 7.38 -21.27 2.03
N SER A 389 6.86 -21.42 3.24
CA SER A 389 6.79 -22.69 3.99
C SER A 389 5.34 -23.07 4.31
N ALA A 390 5.10 -24.28 4.80
CA ALA A 390 3.78 -24.68 5.30
C ALA A 390 3.30 -23.72 6.39
N ASN A 391 2.03 -23.35 6.33
CA ASN A 391 1.42 -22.37 7.24
C ASN A 391 0.30 -23.01 8.07
N THR A 392 0.23 -22.65 9.36
CA THR A 392 -0.77 -23.15 10.30
C THR A 392 -1.39 -22.00 11.07
N ILE A 393 -2.72 -21.97 11.05
CA ILE A 393 -3.56 -21.15 11.92
C ILE A 393 -4.42 -22.11 12.73
N THR A 394 -4.24 -22.15 14.05
CA THR A 394 -5.07 -23.05 14.88
C THR A 394 -6.52 -22.56 14.93
N THR A 395 -6.72 -21.25 15.12
CA THR A 395 -8.04 -20.61 15.12
C THR A 395 -8.03 -19.36 14.25
N LEU A 396 -8.92 -19.27 13.27
CA LEU A 396 -9.19 -18.03 12.52
C LEU A 396 -10.40 -17.34 13.13
N ARG A 397 -10.25 -16.11 13.62
CA ARG A 397 -11.36 -15.26 14.04
C ARG A 397 -11.61 -14.21 12.98
N ALA A 398 -12.79 -14.23 12.39
CA ALA A 398 -13.22 -13.22 11.43
C ALA A 398 -14.73 -13.10 11.53
N GLU A 399 -15.19 -11.95 11.95
CA GLU A 399 -16.61 -11.61 12.00
C GLU A 399 -17.13 -11.39 10.58
N ASP A 400 -18.42 -11.63 10.37
CA ASP A 400 -19.14 -11.43 9.10
C ASP A 400 -18.53 -12.09 7.86
N LEU A 401 -17.55 -12.99 8.04
CA LEU A 401 -16.85 -13.63 6.94
C LEU A 401 -17.79 -14.49 6.13
N GLN A 402 -18.09 -14.06 4.90
CA GLN A 402 -18.95 -14.79 3.96
C GLN A 402 -18.14 -15.71 3.06
N THR A 403 -16.98 -15.25 2.61
CA THR A 403 -16.10 -15.98 1.68
C THR A 403 -14.67 -16.05 2.21
N LEU A 404 -14.20 -17.27 2.47
CA LEU A 404 -12.80 -17.57 2.72
C LEU A 404 -12.17 -18.18 1.46
N THR A 405 -11.30 -17.44 0.78
CA THR A 405 -10.52 -17.97 -0.35
C THR A 405 -9.14 -18.42 0.13
N ILE A 406 -8.67 -19.59 -0.30
CA ILE A 406 -7.36 -20.13 0.09
C ILE A 406 -6.56 -20.48 -1.16
N ASN A 407 -5.47 -19.77 -1.38
CA ASN A 407 -4.60 -19.90 -2.56
C ASN A 407 -3.16 -20.20 -2.14
N GLY A 408 -2.30 -20.45 -3.13
CA GLY A 408 -0.85 -20.52 -2.94
C GLY A 408 -0.28 -21.91 -3.18
N SER A 409 1.01 -22.06 -2.89
CA SER A 409 1.78 -23.27 -3.23
C SER A 409 2.21 -24.10 -2.03
N GLN A 410 1.99 -23.60 -0.81
CA GLN A 410 2.40 -24.28 0.41
C GLN A 410 1.21 -24.88 1.13
N ASN A 411 1.47 -25.94 1.90
CA ASN A 411 0.45 -26.56 2.74
C ASN A 411 -0.18 -25.52 3.67
N MET A 412 -1.49 -25.62 3.85
CA MET A 412 -2.25 -24.72 4.69
C MET A 412 -3.06 -25.53 5.70
N THR A 413 -2.90 -25.21 6.99
CA THR A 413 -3.72 -25.78 8.07
C THR A 413 -4.55 -24.69 8.72
N ILE A 414 -5.87 -24.88 8.77
CA ILE A 414 -6.82 -24.05 9.55
C ILE A 414 -7.59 -24.97 10.49
N GLY A 415 -7.29 -24.86 11.79
CA GLY A 415 -7.82 -25.75 12.83
C GLY A 415 -9.25 -25.46 13.28
N GLY A 416 -9.81 -24.32 12.88
CA GLY A 416 -11.18 -23.92 13.15
C GLY A 416 -11.40 -22.44 12.82
N GLN A 417 -12.66 -22.04 12.82
CA GLN A 417 -13.09 -20.64 12.67
C GLN A 417 -13.98 -20.26 13.85
N THR A 418 -13.96 -19.00 14.26
CA THR A 418 -14.89 -18.47 15.27
C THR A 418 -15.56 -17.21 14.74
N ASN A 419 -16.79 -16.99 15.18
CA ASN A 419 -17.61 -15.84 14.81
C ASN A 419 -18.01 -15.80 13.32
N VAL A 420 -18.12 -17.00 12.72
CA VAL A 420 -18.46 -17.19 11.31
C VAL A 420 -19.80 -17.91 11.11
N ALA A 421 -20.45 -18.34 12.19
CA ALA A 421 -21.71 -19.07 12.10
C ALA A 421 -22.82 -18.10 11.67
N GLY A 422 -23.52 -18.43 10.59
CA GLY A 422 -24.58 -17.59 10.01
C GLY A 422 -24.11 -16.60 8.94
N SER A 423 -22.80 -16.35 8.85
CA SER A 423 -22.17 -15.50 7.84
C SER A 423 -21.39 -16.31 6.79
N LEU A 424 -20.59 -17.30 7.20
CA LEU A 424 -19.71 -18.05 6.28
C LEU A 424 -20.49 -19.01 5.40
N THR A 425 -20.46 -18.73 4.10
CA THR A 425 -21.16 -19.52 3.07
C THR A 425 -20.21 -20.21 2.11
N THR A 426 -18.98 -19.71 1.97
CA THR A 426 -18.06 -20.20 0.93
C THR A 426 -16.64 -20.34 1.46
N VAL A 427 -16.05 -21.53 1.28
CA VAL A 427 -14.61 -21.78 1.37
C VAL A 427 -14.10 -22.19 -0.01
N ALA A 428 -13.35 -21.30 -0.67
CA ALA A 428 -12.86 -21.49 -2.03
C ALA A 428 -11.35 -21.76 -2.03
N ALA A 429 -10.95 -23.04 -2.01
CA ALA A 429 -9.53 -23.43 -2.01
C ALA A 429 -9.08 -24.12 -3.31
N GLY A 430 -9.88 -24.06 -4.38
CA GLY A 430 -9.59 -24.73 -5.65
C GLY A 430 -8.29 -24.30 -6.37
N ALA A 431 -7.72 -23.16 -6.01
CA ALA A 431 -6.44 -22.68 -6.56
C ALA A 431 -5.23 -22.95 -5.65
N LEU A 432 -5.42 -23.62 -4.51
CA LEU A 432 -4.32 -24.10 -3.68
C LEU A 432 -3.65 -25.32 -4.33
N THR A 433 -2.33 -25.30 -4.49
CA THR A 433 -1.57 -26.46 -5.00
C THR A 433 -0.88 -27.26 -3.90
N GLY A 434 -0.74 -26.70 -2.69
CA GLY A 434 -0.36 -27.43 -1.48
C GLY A 434 -1.54 -28.18 -0.86
N ASN A 435 -1.25 -29.02 0.14
CA ASN A 435 -2.31 -29.75 0.86
C ASN A 435 -3.08 -28.79 1.79
N LEU A 436 -4.39 -28.86 1.77
CA LEU A 436 -5.28 -28.21 2.73
C LEU A 436 -5.61 -29.16 3.88
N THR A 437 -5.39 -28.74 5.12
CA THR A 437 -6.02 -29.34 6.30
C THR A 437 -6.97 -28.33 6.92
N PHE A 438 -8.27 -28.58 6.81
CA PHE A 438 -9.29 -27.62 7.22
C PHE A 438 -10.30 -28.27 8.17
N THR A 439 -10.49 -27.70 9.35
CA THR A 439 -11.59 -28.05 10.23
C THR A 439 -12.67 -27.00 10.13
N LEU A 440 -13.85 -27.40 9.70
CA LEU A 440 -15.01 -26.53 9.62
C LEU A 440 -15.57 -26.27 11.01
N ALA A 441 -15.79 -25.00 11.33
CA ALA A 441 -16.41 -24.59 12.59
C ALA A 441 -17.82 -25.17 12.76
N ASN A 442 -18.16 -25.51 14.00
CA ASN A 442 -19.51 -25.92 14.35
C ASN A 442 -20.46 -24.72 14.22
N GLY A 443 -21.69 -24.96 13.77
CA GLY A 443 -22.72 -23.99 13.46
C GLY A 443 -22.78 -23.62 11.99
N VAL A 444 -21.71 -23.75 11.20
CA VAL A 444 -21.66 -23.24 9.83
C VAL A 444 -22.63 -23.99 8.90
N MET A 445 -22.72 -25.32 9.00
CA MET A 445 -23.58 -26.12 8.12
C MET A 445 -25.06 -26.08 8.53
N THR A 446 -25.36 -25.54 9.72
CA THR A 446 -26.71 -25.55 10.31
C THR A 446 -27.25 -24.15 10.59
N ALA A 447 -26.50 -23.10 10.23
CA ALA A 447 -26.85 -21.73 10.56
C ALA A 447 -27.96 -21.16 9.67
N THR A 448 -28.80 -20.33 10.29
CA THR A 448 -29.66 -19.39 9.58
C THR A 448 -28.87 -18.12 9.27
N PRO A 449 -29.25 -17.33 8.24
CA PRO A 449 -28.54 -16.09 7.93
C PRO A 449 -28.49 -15.19 9.16
N ASP A 450 -27.36 -14.53 9.39
CA ASP A 450 -27.25 -13.63 10.55
C ASP A 450 -28.35 -12.55 10.52
N GLY A 451 -28.94 -12.29 11.70
CA GLY A 451 -30.08 -11.39 11.84
C GLY A 451 -31.40 -11.85 11.18
N ALA A 452 -31.50 -13.06 10.62
CA ALA A 452 -32.70 -13.55 9.94
C ALA A 452 -33.14 -14.96 10.38
N SER A 453 -34.46 -15.18 10.48
CA SER A 453 -35.06 -16.47 10.86
C SER A 453 -35.36 -17.41 9.69
N ASN A 454 -34.82 -17.15 8.50
CA ASN A 454 -35.26 -17.78 7.24
C ASN A 454 -34.36 -18.94 6.81
N GLY A 455 -34.54 -20.12 7.41
CA GLY A 455 -33.98 -21.39 6.91
C GLY A 455 -32.45 -21.52 6.92
N ASN A 456 -31.94 -22.71 6.65
CA ASN A 456 -30.49 -22.98 6.59
C ASN A 456 -29.83 -22.24 5.42
N VAL A 457 -28.72 -21.55 5.64
CA VAL A 457 -27.90 -20.97 4.57
C VAL A 457 -27.15 -22.09 3.85
N ALA A 458 -27.04 -22.01 2.52
CA ALA A 458 -26.26 -22.98 1.77
C ALA A 458 -24.76 -22.73 1.95
N PHE A 459 -24.02 -23.75 2.36
CA PHE A 459 -22.56 -23.70 2.47
C PHE A 459 -21.89 -24.43 1.30
N SER A 460 -20.76 -23.92 0.82
CA SER A 460 -19.92 -24.58 -0.18
C SER A 460 -18.45 -24.56 0.20
N LEU A 461 -17.79 -25.71 0.07
CA LEU A 461 -16.34 -25.85 0.19
C LEU A 461 -15.77 -26.51 -1.06
N THR A 462 -14.72 -25.89 -1.62
CA THR A 462 -13.88 -26.50 -2.66
C THR A 462 -12.44 -26.62 -2.17
N SER A 463 -11.76 -27.72 -2.51
CA SER A 463 -10.32 -27.90 -2.24
C SER A 463 -9.49 -28.02 -3.52
N GLY A 464 -8.17 -28.05 -3.37
CA GLY A 464 -7.18 -27.82 -4.42
C GLY A 464 -6.69 -29.12 -5.09
N THR A 465 -5.46 -29.09 -5.59
CA THR A 465 -4.83 -30.28 -6.22
C THR A 465 -3.96 -31.10 -5.25
N GLY A 466 -3.96 -30.74 -3.96
CA GLY A 466 -3.19 -31.42 -2.92
C GLY A 466 -3.90 -32.65 -2.39
N ASN A 467 -3.26 -33.38 -1.48
CA ASN A 467 -3.94 -34.41 -0.70
C ASN A 467 -4.64 -33.72 0.48
N ASP A 468 -5.91 -33.37 0.28
CA ASP A 468 -6.62 -32.50 1.18
C ASP A 468 -7.32 -33.28 2.30
N SER A 469 -7.47 -32.64 3.46
CA SER A 469 -8.23 -33.18 4.57
C SER A 469 -9.20 -32.16 5.14
N ILE A 470 -10.49 -32.48 5.00
CA ILE A 470 -11.58 -31.66 5.48
C ILE A 470 -12.21 -32.36 6.68
N ARG A 471 -12.31 -31.67 7.81
CA ARG A 471 -12.99 -32.18 9.00
C ARG A 471 -14.32 -31.45 9.20
N VAL A 472 -15.38 -32.23 9.35
CA VAL A 472 -16.75 -31.76 9.59
C VAL A 472 -17.29 -32.47 10.83
N SER A 473 -17.90 -31.70 11.74
CA SER A 473 -18.49 -32.22 12.98
C SER A 473 -20.01 -32.11 13.04
N GLU A 474 -20.64 -31.73 11.93
CA GLU A 474 -22.06 -31.49 11.78
C GLU A 474 -22.65 -32.33 10.63
N GLN A 475 -23.98 -32.41 10.60
CA GLN A 475 -24.67 -32.99 9.45
C GLN A 475 -24.50 -32.06 8.23
N ILE A 476 -24.09 -32.63 7.09
CA ILE A 476 -24.05 -31.91 5.81
C ILE A 476 -25.49 -31.81 5.28
N GLY A 477 -26.00 -30.60 5.16
CA GLY A 477 -27.36 -30.32 4.68
C GLY A 477 -27.55 -30.65 3.20
N THR A 478 -28.82 -30.72 2.78
CA THR A 478 -29.18 -30.99 1.37
C THR A 478 -28.81 -29.86 0.42
N ASN A 479 -28.60 -28.66 0.94
CA ASN A 479 -28.18 -27.46 0.24
C ASN A 479 -26.68 -27.17 0.39
N ASP A 480 -25.95 -27.95 1.18
CA ASP A 480 -24.52 -27.77 1.40
C ASP A 480 -23.71 -28.61 0.43
N SER A 481 -22.48 -28.19 0.15
CA SER A 481 -21.56 -28.90 -0.75
C SER A 481 -20.12 -28.93 -0.27
N ILE A 482 -19.47 -30.07 -0.43
CA ILE A 482 -18.03 -30.27 -0.24
C ILE A 482 -17.49 -30.95 -1.48
N ALA A 483 -16.68 -30.25 -2.26
CA ALA A 483 -16.03 -30.79 -3.45
C ALA A 483 -14.52 -30.73 -3.26
N THR A 484 -13.88 -31.87 -3.02
CA THR A 484 -12.42 -31.92 -3.03
C THR A 484 -11.92 -32.03 -4.46
N GLY A 485 -10.71 -31.52 -4.71
CA GLY A 485 -10.18 -31.39 -6.06
C GLY A 485 -9.49 -32.66 -6.55
N ALA A 486 -8.27 -32.51 -7.07
CA ALA A 486 -7.47 -33.66 -7.47
C ALA A 486 -6.54 -34.04 -6.32
N GLY A 487 -6.30 -35.33 -6.10
CA GLY A 487 -5.45 -35.75 -4.99
C GLY A 487 -5.89 -37.10 -4.44
N THR A 488 -5.41 -37.42 -3.25
CA THR A 488 -5.99 -38.47 -2.41
C THR A 488 -6.59 -37.78 -1.18
N ASP A 489 -7.86 -37.44 -1.28
CA ASP A 489 -8.53 -36.58 -0.34
C ASP A 489 -9.19 -37.36 0.79
N THR A 490 -9.28 -36.73 1.96
CA THR A 490 -9.84 -37.34 3.17
C THR A 490 -10.91 -36.47 3.79
N LEU A 491 -12.15 -36.94 3.76
CA LEU A 491 -13.23 -36.37 4.57
C LEU A 491 -13.24 -37.03 5.96
N ARG A 492 -13.04 -36.22 6.99
CA ARG A 492 -13.04 -36.61 8.40
C ARG A 492 -14.35 -36.19 9.04
N LEU A 493 -15.07 -37.16 9.57
CA LEU A 493 -16.39 -36.95 10.17
C LEU A 493 -16.30 -37.26 11.66
N SER A 494 -16.70 -36.30 12.52
CA SER A 494 -16.85 -36.53 13.97
C SER A 494 -18.25 -36.20 14.44
N ASN A 495 -18.75 -36.93 15.45
CA ASN A 495 -20.02 -36.57 16.09
C ASN A 495 -19.75 -35.62 17.27
N GLY A 496 -20.24 -34.38 17.19
CA GLY A 496 -20.00 -33.35 18.20
C GLY A 496 -20.64 -33.64 19.57
N THR A 497 -21.61 -34.56 19.66
CA THR A 497 -22.21 -35.03 20.91
C THR A 497 -22.71 -36.48 20.77
N ALA A 498 -22.89 -37.18 21.89
CA ALA A 498 -23.15 -38.62 22.05
C ALA A 498 -24.49 -39.16 21.46
N ALA A 499 -24.92 -38.69 20.30
CA ALA A 499 -25.88 -39.41 19.47
C ALA A 499 -25.14 -40.53 18.70
N THR A 500 -25.84 -41.61 18.36
CA THR A 500 -25.27 -42.69 17.55
C THR A 500 -24.80 -42.14 16.20
N LEU A 501 -23.72 -42.68 15.65
CA LEU A 501 -23.17 -42.45 14.29
C LEU A 501 -24.16 -42.83 13.16
N ASP A 502 -25.45 -42.89 13.46
CA ASP A 502 -26.49 -43.49 12.62
C ASP A 502 -26.83 -42.62 11.41
N THR A 503 -26.54 -41.31 11.45
CA THR A 503 -26.92 -40.38 10.37
C THR A 503 -25.96 -39.20 10.21
N ILE A 504 -24.65 -39.42 10.04
CA ILE A 504 -23.95 -38.58 9.06
C ILE A 504 -24.34 -39.15 7.70
N ALA A 505 -25.57 -38.87 7.30
CA ALA A 505 -26.04 -39.19 5.97
C ALA A 505 -25.24 -38.31 5.04
N LEU A 506 -24.15 -38.84 4.49
CA LEU A 506 -23.71 -38.48 3.15
C LEU A 506 -24.96 -38.67 2.30
N ASN A 507 -25.74 -37.60 2.10
CA ASN A 507 -27.00 -37.72 1.39
C ASN A 507 -26.64 -37.96 -0.07
N THR A 508 -26.45 -39.25 -0.41
CA THR A 508 -26.06 -39.70 -1.75
C THR A 508 -27.16 -39.46 -2.77
N ALA A 509 -28.36 -39.01 -2.36
CA ALA A 509 -29.41 -38.62 -3.29
C ALA A 509 -29.16 -37.24 -3.94
N GLY A 510 -28.19 -36.45 -3.46
CA GLY A 510 -27.91 -35.08 -3.94
C GLY A 510 -26.53 -34.83 -4.59
N ASN A 511 -25.56 -35.75 -4.50
CA ASN A 511 -24.15 -35.50 -4.88
C ASN A 511 -23.49 -34.29 -4.16
N ASN A 512 -23.82 -34.08 -2.89
CA ASN A 512 -23.34 -32.94 -2.10
C ASN A 512 -21.87 -33.08 -1.65
N VAL A 513 -21.30 -34.28 -1.73
CA VAL A 513 -19.88 -34.54 -1.44
C VAL A 513 -19.25 -35.21 -2.65
N THR A 514 -18.21 -34.62 -3.23
CA THR A 514 -17.52 -35.12 -4.41
C THR A 514 -15.99 -35.01 -4.27
N GLY A 515 -15.26 -35.81 -5.05
CA GLY A 515 -13.78 -35.79 -5.09
C GLY A 515 -13.07 -36.51 -3.94
N VAL A 516 -13.80 -37.12 -3.00
CA VAL A 516 -13.22 -37.74 -1.80
C VAL A 516 -12.85 -39.21 -2.03
N GLU A 517 -11.58 -39.57 -1.84
CA GLU A 517 -11.12 -40.97 -1.90
C GLU A 517 -11.19 -41.70 -0.55
N ASN A 518 -11.03 -40.97 0.56
CA ASN A 518 -11.00 -41.55 1.91
C ASN A 518 -12.04 -40.92 2.83
N ILE A 519 -12.72 -41.76 3.60
CA ILE A 519 -13.60 -41.33 4.68
C ILE A 519 -13.03 -41.85 5.99
N GLN A 520 -12.81 -40.96 6.94
CA GLN A 520 -12.38 -41.31 8.29
C GLN A 520 -13.44 -40.89 9.30
N LEU A 521 -13.86 -41.83 10.15
CA LEU A 521 -14.75 -41.56 11.27
C LEU A 521 -13.92 -41.35 12.54
N TRP A 522 -14.12 -40.24 13.22
CA TRP A 522 -13.44 -39.89 14.46
C TRP A 522 -14.45 -39.78 15.60
N ASN A 523 -14.29 -40.60 16.64
CA ASN A 523 -15.04 -40.46 17.90
C ASN A 523 -14.14 -39.79 18.94
N THR A 524 -14.55 -38.65 19.50
CA THR A 524 -13.91 -38.09 20.69
C THR A 524 -14.44 -38.85 21.90
N ASP A 525 -13.85 -40.02 22.20
CA ASP A 525 -14.16 -40.73 23.43
C ASP A 525 -13.62 -39.92 24.63
N THR A 526 -14.51 -39.23 25.35
CA THR A 526 -14.18 -38.51 26.59
C THR A 526 -14.28 -39.38 27.84
N THR A 527 -14.27 -40.72 27.73
CA THR A 527 -14.22 -41.58 28.92
C THR A 527 -12.80 -41.80 29.46
N SER A 528 -12.12 -40.71 29.83
CA SER A 528 -11.05 -40.77 30.84
C SER A 528 -11.63 -40.40 32.21
N GLY A 529 -12.39 -41.33 32.77
CA GLY A 529 -12.98 -41.23 34.10
C GLY A 529 -13.01 -42.59 34.80
N GLY A 530 -11.86 -43.26 34.86
CA GLY A 530 -11.68 -44.54 35.54
C GLY A 530 -10.79 -44.42 36.77
N ALA A 531 -11.41 -44.33 37.95
CA ALA A 531 -11.00 -44.96 39.20
C ALA A 531 -12.22 -44.87 40.15
N GLY A 532 -12.88 -45.95 40.58
CA GLY A 532 -12.34 -47.26 40.90
C GLY A 532 -11.70 -47.23 42.30
N ALA A 533 -12.55 -47.18 43.33
CA ALA A 533 -12.30 -47.77 44.65
C ALA A 533 -13.35 -48.87 44.85
#